data_AF-A0A0F9NN39-F1
#
_entry.id   AF-A0A0F9NN39-F1
#
_cell.length_a   1.000
_cell.length_b   1.000
_cell.length_c   1.000
_cell.angle_alpha   90.00
_cell.angle_beta   90.00
_cell.angle_gamma   90.00
#
_symmetry.space_group_name_H-M   'P 1'
#
loop_
_entity.id
_entity.type
_entity.pdbx_description
1 polymer ?
#
loop_
_entity_poly.entity_id
_entity_poly.type
_entity_poly.pdbx_seq_one_letter_code
_entity_poly.pdbx_strand_id
1 'polypeptide(L)' 'MPKLKSAKCFICRERIHRHDANRMSVIVGHRRGQRNAHREVHLRCSQEVPHSAS' A
#
# COMPACT_ATOMS: atom_id res chain seq x y z
N MET A 1 13.64 -20.09 6.64
CA MET A 1 12.89 -19.30 5.63
C MET A 1 12.24 -18.10 6.32
N PRO A 2 12.54 -16.84 5.93
CA PRO A 2 11.91 -15.69 6.55
C PRO A 2 10.39 -15.77 6.30
N LYS A 3 9.60 -15.73 7.38
CA LYS A 3 8.13 -15.71 7.30
C LYS A 3 7.73 -14.39 6.66
N LEU A 4 7.64 -14.36 5.32
CA LEU A 4 7.14 -13.19 4.58
C LEU A 4 5.74 -12.88 5.11
N LYS A 5 5.64 -11.80 5.89
CA LYS A 5 4.37 -11.32 6.44
C LYS A 5 3.42 -11.07 5.28
N SER A 6 2.22 -11.66 5.34
CA SER A 6 1.14 -11.29 4.43
C SER A 6 0.89 -9.79 4.58
N ALA A 7 1.04 -9.06 3.48
CA ALA A 7 0.75 -7.64 3.45
C ALA A 7 -0.76 -7.41 3.61
N LYS A 8 -1.16 -6.32 4.24
CA LYS A 8 -2.57 -5.90 4.32
C LYS A 8 -2.73 -4.60 3.57
N CYS A 9 -3.76 -4.52 2.73
CA CYS A 9 -4.10 -3.30 2.04
C CYS A 9 -4.44 -2.20 3.04
N PHE A 10 -3.79 -1.04 2.93
CA PHE A 10 -4.08 0.09 3.81
C PHE A 10 -5.51 0.64 3.66
N ILE A 11 -6.11 0.51 2.47
CA ILE A 11 -7.42 1.08 2.12
C ILE A 11 -8.57 0.15 2.55
N CYS A 12 -8.67 -1.04 1.96
CA CYS A 12 -9.75 -1.99 2.26
C CYS A 12 -9.45 -2.93 3.46
N ARG A 13 -8.23 -2.88 4.02
CA ARG A 13 -7.78 -3.72 5.16
C ARG A 13 -7.75 -5.24 4.90
N GLU A 14 -8.09 -5.68 3.69
CA GLU A 14 -7.97 -7.06 3.24
C GLU A 14 -6.50 -7.49 3.08
N ARG A 15 -6.24 -8.79 3.08
CA ARG A 15 -4.89 -9.33 2.85
C ARG A 15 -4.54 -9.23 1.37
N ILE A 16 -3.36 -8.69 1.10
CA ILE A 16 -2.74 -8.74 -0.22
C ILE A 16 -2.02 -10.10 -0.32
N HIS A 17 -2.50 -10.95 -1.23
CA HIS A 17 -1.90 -12.25 -1.47
C HIS A 17 -0.51 -12.09 -2.15
N ARG A 18 0.42 -13.00 -1.87
CA ARG A 18 1.81 -12.87 -2.36
C ARG A 18 1.93 -12.91 -3.88
N HIS A 19 0.97 -13.56 -4.54
CA HIS A 19 0.90 -13.71 -6.00
C HIS A 19 -0.03 -12.68 -6.65
N ASP A 20 -0.62 -11.78 -5.85
CA ASP A 20 -1.39 -10.68 -6.39
C ASP A 20 -0.41 -9.71 -7.06
N ALA A 21 -0.34 -9.79 -8.40
CA ALA A 21 0.38 -8.81 -9.22
C ALA A 21 -0.19 -7.40 -9.04
N ASN A 22 -1.39 -7.29 -8.46
CA ASN A 22 -2.13 -6.06 -8.25
C ASN A 22 -1.84 -5.43 -6.88
N ARG A 23 -0.57 -5.30 -6.48
CA ARG A 23 -0.17 -4.58 -5.25
C ARG A 23 0.74 -3.39 -5.56
N MET A 24 0.53 -2.29 -4.85
CA MET A 24 1.32 -1.06 -4.94
C MET A 24 1.80 -0.61 -3.56
N SER A 25 2.98 -0.02 -3.51
CA SER A 25 3.51 0.64 -2.31
C SER A 25 3.30 2.14 -2.41
N VAL A 26 2.45 2.71 -1.56
CA VAL A 26 2.15 4.15 -1.51
C VAL A 26 2.84 4.80 -0.32
N ILE A 27 3.29 6.05 -0.48
CA ILE A 27 3.87 6.85 0.59
C ILE A 27 2.72 7.48 1.38
N VAL A 28 2.59 7.14 2.66
CA VAL A 28 1.52 7.64 3.54
C VAL A 28 1.99 8.71 4.52
N GLY A 29 3.26 9.08 4.46
CA GLY A 29 3.81 10.10 5.34
C GLY A 29 5.25 10.43 5.01
N HIS A 30 5.53 11.73 4.99
CA HIS A 30 6.87 12.28 4.83
C HIS A 30 7.18 13.09 6.08
N ARG A 31 8.11 12.62 6.91
CA ARG A 31 8.66 13.42 8.01
C ARG A 31 10.02 13.94 7.58
N ARG A 32 10.25 15.25 7.70
CA ARG A 32 11.52 15.89 7.33
C ARG A 32 12.65 15.21 8.13
N GLY A 33 13.62 14.61 7.43
CA GLY A 33 14.72 13.87 8.04
C GLY A 33 14.49 12.39 8.35
N GLN A 34 13.33 11.80 7.99
CA GLN A 34 13.09 10.35 8.10
C GLN A 34 12.82 9.70 6.74
N ARG A 35 13.08 8.40 6.65
CA ARG A 35 12.68 7.58 5.49
C ARG A 35 11.17 7.61 5.33
N ASN A 36 10.72 7.69 4.08
CA ASN A 36 9.30 7.72 3.74
C ASN A 36 8.57 6.51 4.33
N ALA A 37 7.42 6.77 4.94
CA ALA A 37 6.57 5.70 5.45
C ALA A 37 5.78 5.12 4.27
N HIS A 38 6.13 3.91 3.84
CA HIS A 38 5.42 3.19 2.78
C HIS A 38 4.39 2.24 3.38
N ARG A 39 3.23 2.13 2.73
CA ARG A 39 2.23 1.09 2.99
C ARG A 39 1.81 0.40 1.70
N GLU A 40 1.50 -0.89 1.79
CA GLU A 40 1.00 -1.66 0.66
C GLU A 40 -0.51 -1.49 0.50
N VAL A 41 -0.96 -1.35 -0.74
CA VAL A 41 -2.36 -1.27 -1.14
C VAL A 41 -2.61 -2.14 -2.36
N HIS A 42 -3.86 -2.57 -2.57
CA HIS A 42 -4.24 -3.16 -3.85
C HIS A 42 -4.21 -2.09 -4.94
N LEU A 43 -3.79 -2.45 -6.15
CA LEU A 43 -3.79 -1.60 -7.33
C LEU A 43 -5.18 -1.01 -7.59
N ARG A 44 -6.23 -1.85 -7.48
CA ARG A 44 -7.63 -1.39 -7.60
C ARG A 44 -7.96 -0.32 -6.57
N CYS A 45 -7.59 -0.54 -5.30
CA CYS A 45 -7.91 0.39 -4.22
C CYS A 45 -7.15 1.70 -4.38
N SER A 46 -5.91 1.70 -4.90
CA SER A 46 -5.19 2.94 -5.19
C SER A 46 -5.81 3.76 -6.32
N GLN A 47 -6.50 3.13 -7.26
CA GLN A 47 -7.21 3.81 -8.35
C GLN A 47 -8.58 4.31 -7.91
N GLU A 48 -9.23 3.64 -6.96
CA GLU A 48 -10.52 4.03 -6.39
C GLU A 48 -10.43 5.18 -5.38
N VAL A 49 -9.25 5.49 -4.83
CA VAL A 49 -9.08 6.76 -4.13
C VAL A 49 -9.05 7.84 -5.20
N PRO A 50 -10.09 8.69 -5.32
CA PRO A 50 -9.97 9.83 -6.21
C PRO A 50 -8.78 10.62 -5.70
N HIS A 51 -7.73 10.73 -6.52
CA HIS A 51 -6.96 11.96 -6.50
C HIS A 51 -8.02 13.02 -6.80
N SER A 52 -8.57 13.63 -5.76
CA SER A 52 -9.34 14.86 -5.86
C SER A 52 -8.39 15.88 -6.45
N ALA A 53 -8.25 15.81 -7.77
CA ALA A 53 -7.63 16.81 -8.59
C ALA A 53 -8.65 17.93 -8.67
N SER A 54 -8.57 18.83 -7.70
CA SER A 54 -8.98 20.24 -7.79
C SER A 54 -8.48 20.95 -6.54
#